data_AF-A0A931ZW30-F1
#
_entry.id   AF-A0A931ZW30-F1
#
_cell.length_a   1.000
_cell.length_b   1.000
_cell.length_c   1.000
_cell.angle_alpha   90.00
_cell.angle_beta   90.00
_cell.angle_gamma   90.00
#
_symmetry.space_group_name_H-M   'P 1'
#
loop_
_entity.id
_entity.type
_entity.pdbx_description
1 polymer ?
#
loop_
_entity_poly.entity_id
_entity_poly.type
_entity_poly.pdbx_seq_one_letter_code
_entity_poly.pdbx_strand_id
1 'polypeptide(L)' 'MERTTISIPDELRDRLRRIAAERQMSIAALVREALHEKVAAYRPRPRSLGVGASGQTDTARRTAVERPAARSGR' A
#
# COMPACT_ATOMS: atom_id res chain seq x y z
N MET A 1 -0.95 -20.12 -10.13
CA MET A 1 -2.07 -19.31 -9.59
C MET A 1 -2.87 -20.19 -8.65
N GLU A 2 -3.35 -19.65 -7.54
CA GLU A 2 -4.26 -20.35 -6.62
C GLU A 2 -5.72 -19.96 -6.92
N ARG A 3 -6.66 -20.86 -6.63
CA ARG A 3 -8.09 -20.62 -6.84
C ARG A 3 -8.71 -20.03 -5.58
N THR A 4 -9.24 -18.82 -5.67
CA THR A 4 -10.01 -18.19 -4.59
C THR A 4 -11.48 -18.12 -4.99
N THR A 5 -12.36 -18.65 -4.14
CA THR A 5 -13.81 -18.47 -4.27
C THR A 5 -14.23 -17.29 -3.39
N ILE A 6 -14.95 -16.33 -3.97
CA ILE A 6 -15.49 -15.17 -3.25
C ILE A 6 -17.01 -15.10 -3.45
N SER A 7 -17.73 -14.70 -2.42
CA SER A 7 -19.16 -14.40 -2.53
C SER A 7 -19.34 -12.93 -2.86
N ILE A 8 -20.19 -12.63 -3.84
CA ILE A 8 -20.56 -11.28 -4.24
C ILE A 8 -22.08 -11.20 -4.45
N PRO A 9 -22.69 -10.01 -4.29
CA PRO A 9 -24.10 -9.82 -4.64
C PRO A 9 -24.37 -10.15 -6.11
N ASP A 10 -25.55 -10.70 -6.40
CA ASP A 10 -25.92 -11.11 -7.76
C ASP A 10 -25.94 -9.91 -8.72
N GLU A 11 -26.35 -8.73 -8.25
CA GLU A 11 -26.37 -7.50 -9.05
C GLU A 11 -24.96 -7.08 -9.48
N LEU A 12 -23.97 -7.30 -8.60
CA LEU A 12 -22.57 -7.05 -8.92
C LEU A 12 -22.05 -8.06 -9.94
N ARG A 13 -22.40 -9.34 -9.81
CA ARG A 13 -22.05 -10.38 -10.78
C ARG A 13 -22.59 -10.04 -12.18
N ASP A 14 -23.82 -9.56 -12.26
CA ASP A 14 -24.45 -9.23 -13.54
C ASP A 14 -23.83 -7.98 -14.18
N ARG A 15 -23.46 -6.98 -13.37
CA ARG A 15 -22.68 -5.82 -13.85
C ARG A 15 -21.31 -6.25 -14.38
N LEU A 16 -20.60 -7.12 -13.67
CA LEU A 16 -19.30 -7.66 -14.12
C LEU A 16 -19.43 -8.42 -15.44
N ARG A 17 -20.50 -9.19 -15.64
CA ARG A 17 -20.79 -9.86 -16.92
C ARG A 17 -20.95 -8.88 -18.08
N ARG A 18 -21.70 -7.80 -17.89
CA ARG A 18 -21.89 -6.77 -18.93
C ARG A 18 -20.57 -6.10 -19.31
N ILE A 19 -19.80 -5.65 -18.33
CA ILE A 19 -18.49 -5.01 -18.57
C ILE A 19 -17.52 -5.98 -19.26
N ALA A 20 -17.49 -7.24 -18.82
CA ALA A 20 -16.65 -8.26 -19.44
C ALA A 20 -17.01 -8.49 -20.91
N ALA A 21 -18.31 -8.53 -21.23
CA ALA A 21 -18.79 -8.67 -22.61
C ALA A 21 -18.44 -7.44 -23.47
N GLU A 22 -18.66 -6.24 -22.95
CA GLU A 22 -18.31 -4.98 -23.63
C GLU A 22 -16.81 -4.88 -23.94
N ARG A 23 -15.96 -5.33 -23.02
CA ARG A 23 -14.49 -5.33 -23.17
C ARG A 23 -13.93 -6.56 -23.87
N GLN A 24 -14.77 -7.52 -24.27
CA GLN A 24 -14.36 -8.82 -24.85
C GLN A 24 -13.34 -9.57 -23.96
N MET A 25 -13.54 -9.51 -22.64
CA MET A 25 -12.67 -10.14 -21.65
C MET A 25 -13.40 -11.21 -20.85
N SER A 26 -12.66 -12.18 -20.31
CA SER A 26 -13.25 -13.09 -19.32
C SER A 26 -13.51 -12.36 -18.01
N ILE A 27 -14.57 -12.75 -17.28
CA ILE A 27 -14.86 -12.21 -15.93
C ILE A 27 -13.65 -12.37 -15.01
N ALA A 28 -12.94 -13.50 -15.11
CA ALA A 28 -11.76 -13.75 -14.28
C ALA A 28 -10.61 -12.78 -14.62
N ALA A 29 -10.43 -12.40 -15.88
CA ALA A 29 -9.44 -11.40 -16.27
C ALA A 29 -9.83 -10.01 -15.74
N LEU A 30 -11.09 -9.60 -15.91
CA LEU A 30 -11.61 -8.34 -15.39
C LEU A 30 -11.45 -8.23 -13.85
N VAL A 31 -11.79 -9.30 -13.12
CA VAL A 31 -11.64 -9.33 -11.66
C VAL A 31 -10.17 -9.22 -11.25
N ARG A 32 -9.26 -9.89 -11.96
CA ARG A 32 -7.81 -9.79 -11.70
C ARG A 32 -7.28 -8.38 -11.96
N GLU A 33 -7.70 -7.74 -13.05
CA GLU A 33 -7.37 -6.34 -13.37
C GLU A 33 -7.81 -5.41 -12.23
N ALA A 34 -9.09 -5.50 -11.82
CA ALA A 34 -9.64 -4.68 -10.74
C ALA A 34 -8.92 -4.90 -9.40
N LEU A 35 -8.57 -6.15 -9.07
CA LEU A 35 -7.79 -6.46 -7.87
C LEU A 35 -6.38 -5.85 -7.95
N HIS A 36 -5.72 -5.96 -9.10
CA HIS A 36 -4.39 -5.39 -9.30
C HIS A 36 -4.41 -3.87 -9.15
N GLU A 37 -5.37 -3.19 -9.78
CA GLU A 37 -5.57 -1.74 -9.63
C GLU A 37 -5.81 -1.36 -8.17
N LYS A 38 -6.65 -2.11 -7.45
CA LYS A 38 -6.96 -1.83 -6.05
C LYS A 38 -5.74 -1.98 -5.15
N VAL A 39 -4.92 -3.01 -5.37
CA VAL A 39 -3.69 -3.26 -4.61
C VAL A 39 -2.62 -2.22 -4.96
N ALA A 40 -2.46 -1.87 -6.24
CA ALA A 40 -1.52 -0.84 -6.67
C ALA A 40 -1.87 0.54 -6.10
N ALA A 41 -3.16 0.85 -5.99
CA ALA A 41 -3.65 2.07 -5.34
C ALA A 41 -3.51 2.04 -3.81
N TYR A 42 -3.38 0.86 -3.20
CA TYR A 42 -3.22 0.73 -1.76
C TYR A 42 -1.79 1.13 -1.34
N ARG A 43 -1.63 2.39 -0.93
CA ARG A 43 -0.43 2.87 -0.24
C ARG A 43 -0.69 2.88 1.27
N PRO A 44 -0.23 1.87 2.03
CA PRO A 44 -0.33 1.92 3.47
C PRO A 44 0.48 3.12 3.98
N ARG A 45 -0.14 3.96 4.82
CA ARG A 45 0.62 4.98 5.54
C ARG A 45 1.69 4.27 6.38
N PRO A 46 2.98 4.60 6.26
CA PRO A 46 4.01 3.97 7.07
C PRO A 46 3.65 4.15 8.54
N ARG A 47 3.44 3.04 9.25
CA ARG A 47 3.11 3.02 10.69
C ARG A 47 4.36 3.02 11.58
N SER A 48 5.55 3.10 10.98
CA SER A 48 6.83 3.34 11.65
C SER A 48 7.67 4.21 10.70
N LEU A 49 8.48 5.16 11.14
CA LEU A 49 9.50 5.00 12.17
C LEU A 49 9.59 6.26 13.03
N GLY A 50 9.00 6.23 14.24
CA GLY A 50 9.48 7.00 15.41
C GLY A 50 9.60 8.52 15.31
N VAL A 51 9.13 9.19 14.25
CA VAL A 51 9.13 10.65 14.14
C VAL A 51 8.11 11.20 15.13
N GLY A 52 8.61 11.73 16.25
CA GLY A 52 7.81 12.31 17.33
C GLY A 52 7.62 11.43 18.57
N ALA A 53 8.04 10.16 18.55
CA ALA A 53 7.85 9.26 19.70
C ALA A 53 8.81 9.53 20.88
N SER A 54 9.88 10.31 20.67
CA SER A 54 10.87 10.62 21.70
C SER A 54 10.43 11.72 22.68
N GLY A 55 9.31 12.41 22.42
CA GLY A 55 8.86 13.57 23.21
C GLY A 55 9.80 14.77 23.14
N GLN A 56 10.88 14.70 22.35
CA GLN A 56 11.84 15.79 22.18
C GLN A 56 11.55 16.55 20.88
N THR A 57 11.21 17.82 21.03
CA THR A 57 10.99 18.77 19.93
C THR A 57 12.26 19.49 19.49
N ASP A 58 13.38 19.31 20.21
CA ASP A 58 14.61 20.10 20.02
C ASP A 58 15.80 19.31 19.43
N THR A 59 15.56 18.12 18.89
CA THR A 59 16.60 17.23 18.33
C THR A 59 17.36 17.90 17.18
N ALA A 60 16.68 18.74 16.39
CA ALA A 60 17.29 19.47 15.28
C ALA A 60 18.29 20.54 15.75
N ARG A 61 18.00 21.26 16.85
CA ARG A 61 18.90 22.31 17.39
C ARG A 61 20.16 21.70 18.00
N ARG A 62 20.03 20.61 18.75
CA ARG A 62 21.16 19.96 19.43
C ARG A 62 22.19 19.38 18.45
N THR A 63 21.71 18.81 17.36
CA THR A 63 22.59 18.21 16.33
C THR A 63 23.43 19.25 15.58
N ALA A 64 22.97 20.51 15.51
CA ALA A 64 23.67 21.58 14.80
C ALA A 64 24.82 22.23 15.59
N VAL A 65 24.80 22.11 16.92
CA VAL A 65 25.76 22.81 17.81
C VAL A 65 26.90 21.91 18.26
N GLU A 66 26.66 20.61 18.45
CA GLU A 66 27.69 19.65 18.85
C GLU A 66 28.23 18.88 17.64
N ARG A 67 29.50 19.13 17.29
CA ARG A 67 30.24 18.23 16.41
C ARG A 67 30.58 16.96 17.21
N PRO A 68 30.06 15.78 16.85
CA PRO A 68 30.42 14.56 17.56
C PRO A 68 31.92 14.29 17.36
N ALA A 69 32.60 13.91 18.45
CA ALA A 69 34.01 13.54 18.38
C ALA A 69 34.22 12.38 17.40
N ALA A 70 35.28 12.46 16.59
CA ALA A 70 35.61 11.40 15.66
C ALA A 70 35.85 10.11 16.44
N ARG A 71 35.06 9.08 16.17
CA ARG A 71 35.32 7.74 16.71
C ARG A 71 36.62 7.24 16.08
N SER A 72 37.67 7.09 16.88
CA SER A 72 38.87 6.39 16.46
C SER A 72 38.48 4.93 16.20
N GLY A 73 38.44 4.55 14.93
CA GLY A 73 38.34 3.14 14.56
C GLY A 73 39.56 2.41 15.12
N ARG A 74 39.30 1.44 15.98
CA ARG A 74 40.27 0.41 16.36
C ARG A 74 39.69 -0.92 15.90
#